data_AF-A0A9P1I8S6-F1
#
_entry.id   AF-A0A9P1I8S6-F1
#
_cell.length_a   1.000
_cell.length_b   1.000
_cell.length_c   1.000
_cell.angle_alpha   90.00
_cell.angle_beta   90.00
_cell.angle_gamma   90.00
#
_symmetry.space_group_name_H-M   'P 1'
#
loop_
_entity.id
_entity.type
_entity.pdbx_description
1 polymer ?
#
loop_
_entity_poly.entity_id
_entity_poly.type
_entity_poly.pdbx_seq_one_letter_code
_entity_poly.pdbx_strand_id
1 'polypeptide(L)'
;MMSAEDKDVRIPIEGDILTTNTGESITLHQKLGNGAMGQVFLGKLNERHVAVKTETKALGLIPLEVKLLLTAKREKFTHFCTIYGYGKVSRAYNFMIMSLLNSDLYQLRMELPNT
;
A
#
# COMPACT_ATOMS: atom_id res chain seq x y z
N MET A 1 17.54 -20.77 9.26
CA MET A 1 17.62 -20.07 10.57
C MET A 1 17.47 -18.59 10.31
N MET A 2 16.42 -17.94 10.81
CA MET A 2 16.29 -16.48 10.81
C MET A 2 17.31 -15.90 11.81
N SER A 3 18.10 -14.92 11.38
CA SER A 3 19.09 -14.25 12.22
C SER A 3 18.41 -13.39 13.29
N ALA A 4 19.12 -13.10 14.38
CA ALA A 4 18.62 -12.37 15.55
C ALA A 4 18.21 -10.90 15.27
N GLU A 5 18.36 -10.42 14.04
CA GLU A 5 17.99 -9.06 13.60
C GLU A 5 16.50 -8.91 13.24
N ASP A 6 15.75 -10.02 13.10
CA ASP A 6 14.32 -9.99 12.73
C ASP A 6 13.35 -9.64 13.88
N LYS A 7 13.86 -9.45 15.12
CA LYS A 7 13.01 -9.28 16.31
C LYS A 7 12.46 -7.87 16.53
N ASP A 8 12.92 -6.87 15.80
CA ASP A 8 12.53 -5.45 15.97
C ASP A 8 12.05 -4.78 14.67
N VAL A 9 11.51 -5.56 13.73
CA VAL A 9 10.92 -4.99 12.51
C VAL A 9 9.60 -4.29 12.90
N ARG A 10 9.66 -2.97 13.06
CA ARG A 10 8.46 -2.12 13.32
C ARG A 10 7.40 -2.39 12.25
N ILE A 11 6.22 -2.80 12.71
CA ILE A 11 5.02 -2.99 11.88
C ILE A 11 4.29 -1.63 11.78
N PRO A 12 3.76 -1.26 10.61
CA PRO A 12 2.97 -0.05 10.46
C PRO A 12 1.68 -0.11 11.30
N ILE A 13 1.32 1.02 11.89
CA ILE A 13 0.10 1.17 12.69
C ILE A 13 -0.71 2.39 12.24
N GLU A 14 -1.99 2.42 12.60
CA GLU A 14 -2.82 3.61 12.40
C GLU A 14 -2.22 4.80 13.16
N GLY A 15 -2.22 5.98 12.53
CA GLY A 15 -1.57 7.19 13.02
C GLY A 15 -0.12 7.37 12.56
N ASP A 16 0.52 6.37 11.96
CA ASP A 16 1.86 6.53 11.39
C ASP A 16 1.85 7.61 10.29
N ILE A 17 2.86 8.48 10.31
CA ILE A 17 3.09 9.48 9.26
C ILE A 17 4.23 9.01 8.36
N LEU A 18 3.93 8.88 7.07
CA LEU A 18 4.86 8.45 6.03
C LEU A 18 5.26 9.64 5.16
N THR A 19 6.54 9.77 4.86
CA THR A 19 7.05 10.77 3.90
C THR A 19 7.41 10.09 2.59
N THR A 20 6.72 10.49 1.52
CA THR A 20 6.91 9.98 0.16
C THR A 20 8.27 10.36 -0.41
N ASN A 21 8.60 9.75 -1.55
CA ASN A 21 9.79 10.09 -2.35
C ASN A 21 9.78 11.53 -2.89
N THR A 22 8.64 12.23 -2.89
CA THR A 22 8.49 13.64 -3.28
C THR A 22 8.51 14.60 -2.10
N GLY A 23 8.59 14.08 -0.86
CA GLY A 23 8.56 14.88 0.37
C GLY A 23 7.17 15.15 0.92
N GLU A 24 6.10 14.72 0.24
CA GLU A 24 4.73 14.82 0.76
C GLU A 24 4.52 13.85 1.92
N SER A 25 3.76 14.29 2.94
CA SER A 25 3.41 13.46 4.10
C SER A 25 2.01 12.88 3.99
N ILE A 26 1.85 11.64 4.45
CA ILE A 26 0.58 10.90 4.51
C ILE A 26 0.41 10.30 5.89
N THR A 27 -0.79 10.40 6.43
CA THR A 27 -1.16 9.71 7.67
C THR A 27 -1.87 8.40 7.35
N LEU A 28 -1.47 7.31 8.02
CA LEU A 28 -2.19 6.04 7.99
C LEU A 28 -3.43 6.15 8.90
N HIS A 29 -4.59 5.83 8.36
CA HIS A 29 -5.86 5.74 9.08
C HIS A 29 -6.24 4.25 9.23
N GLN A 30 -7.53 3.94 9.06
CA GLN A 30 -8.09 2.61 9.21
C GLN A 30 -7.38 1.58 8.32
N LYS A 31 -7.06 0.42 8.88
CA LYS A 31 -6.66 -0.74 8.08
C LYS A 31 -7.82 -1.24 7.18
N LEU A 32 -7.54 -1.36 5.89
CA LEU A 32 -8.48 -1.86 4.86
C LEU A 32 -8.33 -3.35 4.62
N GLY A 33 -7.13 -3.90 4.76
CA GLY A 33 -6.88 -5.31 4.51
C GLY A 33 -5.54 -5.80 5.05
N ASN A 34 -5.49 -7.10 5.35
CA ASN A 34 -4.26 -7.84 5.65
C ASN A 34 -4.07 -8.89 4.57
N GLY A 35 -2.92 -8.86 3.89
CA GLY A 35 -2.47 -9.94 3.02
C GLY A 35 -1.29 -10.68 3.65
N ALA A 36 -0.90 -11.81 3.05
CA ALA A 36 0.28 -12.57 3.48
C ALA A 36 1.59 -11.75 3.40
N MET A 37 1.63 -10.76 2.50
CA MET A 37 2.84 -10.01 2.17
C MET A 37 2.89 -8.62 2.81
N GLY A 38 1.79 -8.17 3.43
CA GLY A 38 1.70 -6.80 3.89
C GLY A 38 0.29 -6.38 4.28
N GLN A 39 0.17 -5.09 4.55
CA GLN A 39 -1.05 -4.49 5.06
C GLN A 39 -1.45 -3.34 4.14
N VAL A 40 -2.75 -3.11 4.01
CA VAL A 40 -3.30 -1.97 3.28
C VAL A 40 -4.07 -1.10 4.27
N PHE A 41 -3.74 0.18 4.29
CA PHE A 41 -4.39 1.20 5.11
C PHE A 41 -5.11 2.21 4.23
N LEU A 42 -6.17 2.78 4.76
CA LEU A 42 -6.72 4.03 4.29
C LEU A 42 -5.72 5.13 4.63
N GLY A 43 -5.40 6.00 3.69
CA GLY A 43 -4.57 7.17 3.91
C GLY A 43 -5.27 8.44 3.46
N LYS A 44 -4.75 9.58 3.88
CA LYS A 44 -5.14 10.89 3.34
C LYS A 44 -3.89 11.59 2.80
N LEU A 45 -3.87 11.85 1.48
CA LEU A 45 -2.85 12.64 0.81
C LEU A 45 -3.48 13.98 0.41
N ASN A 46 -3.06 15.07 1.07
CA ASN A 46 -3.73 16.36 0.97
C ASN A 46 -5.22 16.20 1.33
N GLU A 47 -6.15 16.42 0.40
CA GLU A 47 -7.60 16.19 0.58
C GLU A 47 -8.14 14.90 -0.05
N ARG A 48 -7.25 14.05 -0.60
CA ARG A 48 -7.65 12.80 -1.29
C ARG A 48 -7.49 11.60 -0.38
N HIS A 49 -8.54 10.79 -0.27
CA HIS A 49 -8.47 9.44 0.29
C HIS A 49 -7.71 8.51 -0.65
N VAL A 50 -6.77 7.75 -0.12
CA VAL A 50 -5.87 6.86 -0.87
C VAL A 50 -5.75 5.51 -0.17
N ALA A 51 -5.33 4.49 -0.90
CA ALA A 51 -4.90 3.23 -0.31
C ALA A 51 -3.37 3.22 -0.18
N VAL A 52 -2.88 2.84 1.00
CA VAL A 52 -1.45 2.74 1.31
C VAL A 52 -1.10 1.30 1.58
N LYS A 53 -0.38 0.67 0.64
CA LYS A 53 0.13 -0.69 0.84
C LYS A 53 1.51 -0.62 1.46
N THR A 54 1.74 -1.41 2.50
CA THR A 54 3.02 -1.52 3.20
C THR A 54 3.49 -2.97 3.21
N GLU A 55 4.78 -3.19 2.98
CA GLU A 55 5.40 -4.53 3.03
C GLU A 55 6.71 -4.46 3.81
N THR A 56 7.00 -5.51 4.59
CA THR A 56 8.30 -5.63 5.24
C THR A 56 9.41 -5.71 4.19
N LYS A 57 10.59 -5.18 4.51
CA LYS A 57 11.70 -5.15 3.55
C LYS A 57 12.17 -6.54 3.11
N ALA A 58 11.92 -7.58 3.91
CA ALA A 58 12.30 -8.95 3.62
C ALA A 58 11.68 -9.49 2.32
N LEU A 59 10.49 -9.03 1.95
CA LEU A 59 9.78 -9.50 0.75
C LEU A 59 10.20 -8.74 -0.51
N GLY A 60 10.38 -7.42 -0.41
CA GLY A 60 10.95 -6.61 -1.49
C GLY A 60 10.11 -6.49 -2.77
N LEU A 61 8.79 -6.72 -2.73
CA LEU A 61 7.93 -6.72 -3.93
C LEU A 61 7.41 -5.32 -4.29
N ILE A 62 7.13 -4.45 -3.32
CA ILE A 62 6.70 -3.06 -3.59
C ILE A 62 7.54 -2.33 -4.66
N PRO A 63 8.90 -2.37 -4.66
CA PRO A 63 9.69 -1.74 -5.73
C PRO A 63 9.35 -2.23 -7.14
N LEU A 64 9.06 -3.53 -7.31
CA LEU A 64 8.62 -4.10 -8.58
C LEU A 64 7.20 -3.64 -8.93
N GLU A 65 6.28 -3.68 -7.98
CA GLU A 65 4.89 -3.22 -8.16
C GLU A 65 4.84 -1.74 -8.56
N VAL A 66 5.64 -0.89 -7.90
CA VAL A 66 5.79 0.53 -8.21
C VAL A 66 6.25 0.71 -9.66
N LYS A 67 7.27 -0.05 -10.09
CA LYS A 67 7.77 0.03 -11.49
C LYS A 67 6.69 -0.36 -12.50
N LEU A 68 5.89 -1.38 -12.20
CA LEU A 68 4.78 -1.81 -13.03
C LEU A 68 3.69 -0.74 -13.12
N LEU A 69 3.25 -0.18 -11.99
CA LEU A 69 2.20 0.85 -11.97
C LEU A 69 2.66 2.18 -12.61
N LEU A 70 3.93 2.56 -12.45
CA LEU A 70 4.50 3.72 -13.16
C LEU A 70 4.51 3.49 -14.68
N THR A 71 4.83 2.27 -15.12
CA THR A 71 4.78 1.92 -16.54
C THR A 71 3.35 1.93 -17.05
N ALA A 72 2.41 1.28 -16.37
CA ALA A 72 0.99 1.28 -16.73
C ALA A 72 0.42 2.71 -16.83
N LYS A 73 0.79 3.60 -15.91
CA LYS A 73 0.43 5.02 -15.94
C LYS A 73 1.00 5.74 -17.16
N ARG A 74 2.27 5.50 -17.49
CA ARG A 74 2.93 6.10 -18.67
C ARG A 74 2.28 5.63 -19.98
N GLU A 75 1.96 4.35 -20.08
CA GLU A 75 1.30 3.74 -21.24
C GLU A 75 -0.24 3.96 -21.26
N LYS A 76 -0.79 4.72 -20.30
CA LYS A 76 -2.21 5.07 -20.18
C LYS A 76 -3.16 3.86 -20.08
N PHE A 77 -2.72 2.79 -19.42
CA PHE A 77 -3.64 1.69 -19.10
C PHE A 77 -4.68 2.14 -18.07
N THR A 78 -5.94 1.85 -18.36
CA THR A 78 -7.10 2.34 -17.59
C THR A 78 -7.55 1.38 -16.49
N HIS A 79 -7.11 0.12 -16.54
CA HIS A 79 -7.54 -0.94 -15.64
C HIS A 79 -6.53 -1.28 -14.54
N PHE A 80 -5.63 -0.35 -14.22
CA PHE A 80 -4.66 -0.47 -13.14
C PHE A 80 -4.89 0.62 -12.10
N CYS A 81 -4.53 0.33 -10.85
CA CYS A 81 -4.51 1.33 -9.80
C CYS A 81 -3.58 2.49 -10.19
N THR A 82 -4.03 3.71 -9.95
CA THR A 82 -3.18 4.88 -10.19
C THR A 82 -2.20 5.03 -9.04
N ILE A 83 -0.90 5.09 -9.34
CA ILE A 83 0.12 5.39 -8.33
C ILE A 83 0.26 6.91 -8.11
N TYR A 84 0.26 7.30 -6.84
CA TYR A 84 0.45 8.69 -6.40
C TYR A 84 1.81 8.92 -5.75
N GLY A 85 2.38 7.92 -5.08
CA GLY A 85 3.69 8.05 -4.44
C GLY A 85 4.17 6.71 -3.89
N TYR A 86 5.43 6.69 -3.44
CA TYR A 86 6.02 5.52 -2.80
C TYR A 86 7.17 5.95 -1.89
N GLY A 87 7.66 5.03 -1.07
CA GLY A 87 8.80 5.32 -0.21
C GLY A 87 9.23 4.13 0.63
N LYS A 88 10.11 4.44 1.58
CA LYS A 88 10.64 3.48 2.54
C LYS A 88 10.74 4.13 3.90
N VAL A 89 10.32 3.41 4.93
CA VAL A 89 10.65 3.73 6.32
C VAL A 89 11.95 3.00 6.63
N SER A 90 12.97 3.74 7.10
CA SER A 90 14.31 3.18 7.31
C SER A 90 14.25 1.95 8.22
N ARG A 91 14.95 0.89 7.82
CA ARG A 91 14.99 -0.44 8.48
C ARG A 91 13.65 -1.13 8.80
N ALA A 92 12.48 -0.58 8.43
CA ALA A 92 11.17 -1.16 8.75
C ALA A 92 10.48 -1.76 7.52
N TYR A 93 9.87 -0.92 6.68
CA TYR A 93 9.02 -1.37 5.57
C TYR A 93 9.12 -0.44 4.36
N ASN A 94 8.74 -0.98 3.20
CA ASN A 94 8.48 -0.21 1.99
C ASN A 94 6.98 0.11 1.93
N PHE A 95 6.62 1.19 1.26
CA PHE A 95 5.22 1.53 1.05
C PHE A 95 4.98 2.11 -0.34
N MET A 96 3.74 1.96 -0.83
CA MET A 96 3.24 2.67 -2.00
C MET A 96 1.85 3.22 -1.74
N ILE A 97 1.52 4.30 -2.44
CA ILE A 97 0.27 5.03 -2.32
C ILE A 97 -0.42 5.00 -3.67
N MET A 98 -1.65 4.51 -3.67
CA MET A 98 -2.43 4.27 -4.87
C MET A 98 -3.88 4.73 -4.70
N SER A 99 -4.60 4.77 -5.82
CA SER A 99 -6.05 5.00 -5.85
C SER A 99 -6.77 4.08 -4.88
N LEU A 100 -7.57 4.66 -3.98
CA LEU A 100 -8.55 3.91 -3.20
C LEU A 100 -9.67 3.45 -4.14
N LEU A 101 -10.00 2.16 -4.07
CA LEU A 101 -11.12 1.56 -4.79
C LEU A 101 -12.21 1.15 -3.80
N ASN A 102 -13.38 0.78 -4.33
CA ASN A 102 -14.47 0.20 -3.55
C ASN A 102 -14.15 -1.24 -3.13
N SER A 103 -15.15 -1.96 -2.64
CA SER A 103 -15.09 -3.39 -2.32
C SER A 103 -14.39 -4.20 -3.41
N ASP A 104 -13.59 -5.17 -2.98
CA ASP A 104 -12.97 -6.12 -3.90
C ASP A 104 -14.02 -7.02 -4.58
N LEU A 105 -13.60 -7.69 -5.65
CA LEU A 105 -14.50 -8.53 -6.46
C LEU A 105 -15.09 -9.71 -5.67
N TYR A 106 -14.39 -10.22 -4.67
CA TYR A 106 -14.91 -11.32 -3.85
C TYR A 106 -16.05 -10.83 -2.97
N GLN A 107 -15.88 -9.68 -2.32
CA GLN A 107 -16.91 -9.04 -1.53
C GLN A 107 -18.12 -8.67 -2.38
N LEU A 108 -17.90 -8.06 -3.56
CA LEU A 108 -18.98 -7.75 -4.50
C LEU A 108 -19.75 -9.01 -4.94
N ARG A 109 -19.06 -10.14 -5.14
CA ARG A 109 -19.72 -11.41 -5.46
C ARG A 109 -20.60 -11.90 -4.32
N MET A 110 -20.17 -11.74 -3.07
CA MET A 110 -20.96 -12.16 -1.90
C MET A 110 -22.20 -11.28 -1.67
N GLU A 111 -22.15 -10.02 -2.12
CA GLU A 111 -23.26 -9.07 -2.01
C GLU A 111 -24.32 -9.24 -3.12
N LEU A 112 -24.01 -10.02 -4.16
CA LEU A 112 -25.00 -10.33 -5.19
C LEU A 112 -26.15 -11.14 -4.57
N PRO A 113 -27.41 -10.83 -4.91
CA PRO A 113 -28.53 -11.67 -4.53
C PRO A 113 -28.30 -13.10 -5.02
N ASN A 114 -28.63 -14.10 -4.19
CA ASN A 114 -28.63 -15.50 -4.59
C ASN A 114 -29.66 -15.68 -5.72
N THR A 115 -29.24 -15.53 -6.98
CA THR A 115 -30.00 -15.93 -8.17
C THR A 115 -29.77 -17.39 -8.48
#